data_AF-M3DAN0-F1
#
_entry.id   AF-M3DAN0-F1
#
_cell.length_a   1.000
_cell.length_b   1.000
_cell.length_c   1.000
_cell.angle_alpha   90.00
_cell.angle_beta   90.00
_cell.angle_gamma   90.00
#
_symmetry.space_group_name_H-M   'P 1'
#
loop_
_entity.id
_entity.type
_entity.pdbx_description
1 polymer ?
#
loop_
_entity_poly.entity_id
_entity_poly.type
_entity_poly.pdbx_seq_one_letter_code
_entity_poly.pdbx_strand_id
1 'polypeptide(L)'
;MSSIRCEETLKHEKRPTIASVETHTMGASLHKYLQMKVHCDIQQNVYRSIHVIGKHSRLPPTRTASVEKNDKPFNWQRPTAIDHGDGSLTLMCFPGPGYVQHYAAIIATYLDLQGQDPSIVTYTLPSQDECMTPLLESNLRAMGNVDTVVLGYVHGLERYVTSGKWVGGGSDQLFAWQKYHAPDGTTVAFLGCRVSFWGDIAGNVVRALQQLNQTKTVLYIGKLGTLLPEIPPNKFLATGCTSLVNGAQVTWGNVLEKHIARPDLVIHGAHYSLPSVLDETKQWLEARMGIFDFVDPEIGHMALASNAGGTGFGYLHIISDNIARKYEYDLSNERVEQVLRDREMLIAAIGDTLQRFFESA
;
A
#
# COMPACT_ATOMS: atom_id res chain seq x y z
N MET A 1 27.00 -40.49 1.30
CA MET A 1 26.18 -39.56 0.50
C MET A 1 24.98 -39.17 1.34
N SER A 2 25.06 -38.02 2.03
CA SER A 2 24.02 -37.61 2.98
C SER A 2 22.82 -37.02 2.24
N SER A 3 21.65 -37.57 2.56
CA SER A 3 20.34 -37.06 2.25
C SER A 3 20.19 -35.65 2.82
N ILE A 4 20.04 -34.65 1.94
CA ILE A 4 19.57 -33.32 2.31
C ILE A 4 18.06 -33.45 2.46
N ARG A 5 17.58 -33.53 3.70
CA ARG A 5 16.17 -33.29 4.00
C ARG A 5 15.92 -31.80 3.77
N CYS A 6 15.09 -31.48 2.77
CA CYS A 6 14.39 -30.20 2.75
C CYS A 6 13.57 -30.13 4.04
N GLU A 7 13.94 -29.22 4.93
CA GLU A 7 13.04 -28.79 6.01
C GLU A 7 11.87 -28.07 5.36
N GLU A 8 10.72 -28.75 5.24
CA GLU A 8 9.44 -28.07 5.16
C GLU A 8 9.31 -27.27 6.46
N THR A 9 9.62 -25.97 6.41
CA THR A 9 9.26 -25.03 7.48
C THR A 9 7.76 -25.14 7.71
N LEU A 10 7.36 -25.78 8.82
CA LEU A 10 5.99 -25.85 9.27
C LEU A 10 5.44 -24.43 9.36
N LYS A 11 4.55 -24.07 8.43
CA LYS A 11 3.89 -22.77 8.45
C LYS A 11 2.94 -22.76 9.64
N HIS A 12 3.30 -22.02 10.68
CA HIS A 12 2.48 -21.89 11.88
C HIS A 12 1.29 -20.98 11.63
N GLU A 13 0.11 -21.51 11.92
CA GLU A 13 -1.14 -20.76 11.97
C GLU A 13 -1.10 -19.73 13.11
N LYS A 14 -1.52 -18.50 12.83
CA LYS A 14 -1.50 -17.37 13.77
C LYS A 14 -2.89 -16.79 14.00
N ARG A 15 -3.06 -16.10 15.12
CA ARG A 15 -4.29 -15.36 15.47
C ARG A 15 -4.09 -13.85 15.27
N PRO A 16 -5.08 -13.14 14.69
CA PRO A 16 -4.97 -11.71 14.41
C PRO A 16 -5.11 -10.84 15.66
N THR A 17 -4.65 -9.60 15.54
CA THR A 17 -5.01 -8.53 16.49
C THR A 17 -6.46 -8.08 16.27
N ILE A 18 -7.09 -7.61 17.34
CA ILE A 18 -8.46 -7.10 17.35
C ILE A 18 -8.41 -5.67 17.87
N ALA A 19 -8.96 -4.72 17.11
CA ALA A 19 -9.04 -3.32 17.51
C ALA A 19 -10.40 -3.02 18.17
N SER A 20 -10.46 -2.01 19.05
CA SER A 20 -11.71 -1.55 19.66
C SER A 20 -12.01 -0.10 19.29
N VAL A 21 -13.30 0.24 19.19
CA VAL A 21 -13.75 1.60 18.87
C VAL A 21 -13.30 2.61 19.94
N GLU A 22 -13.21 2.17 21.20
CA GLU A 22 -12.83 3.01 22.34
C GLU A 22 -11.34 3.34 22.33
N THR A 23 -10.51 2.40 21.89
CA THR A 23 -9.05 2.46 22.00
C THR A 23 -8.34 2.82 20.70
N HIS A 24 -9.02 2.68 19.55
CA HIS A 24 -8.46 2.99 18.23
C HIS A 24 -8.57 4.48 17.87
N THR A 25 -7.60 5.01 17.11
CA THR A 25 -7.58 6.43 16.66
C THR A 25 -8.78 6.77 15.76
N MET A 26 -9.25 5.80 14.97
CA MET A 26 -10.45 5.99 14.13
C MET A 26 -11.73 6.21 14.94
N GLY A 27 -11.81 5.75 16.20
CA GLY A 27 -13.03 5.86 16.99
C GLY A 27 -14.23 5.23 16.28
N ALA A 28 -15.38 5.93 16.30
CA ALA A 28 -16.60 5.47 15.65
C ALA A 28 -16.48 5.24 14.13
N SER A 29 -15.54 5.92 13.45
CA SER A 29 -15.29 5.72 12.01
C SER A 29 -14.75 4.32 11.68
N LEU A 30 -14.22 3.58 12.67
CA LEU A 30 -13.66 2.24 12.48
C LEU A 30 -14.67 1.27 11.85
N HIS A 31 -15.94 1.30 12.30
CA HIS A 31 -16.96 0.41 11.77
C HIS A 31 -17.18 0.59 10.26
N LYS A 32 -17.33 1.85 9.83
CA LYS A 32 -17.50 2.21 8.42
C LYS A 32 -16.26 1.85 7.60
N TYR A 33 -15.06 2.05 8.16
CA TYR A 33 -13.81 1.65 7.52
C TYR A 33 -13.80 0.14 7.24
N LEU A 34 -14.15 -0.70 8.21
CA LEU A 34 -14.16 -2.15 8.06
C LEU A 34 -15.20 -2.63 7.04
N GLN A 35 -16.41 -2.06 7.05
CA GLN A 35 -17.47 -2.38 6.09
C GLN A 35 -17.03 -2.18 4.63
N MET A 36 -16.16 -1.20 4.37
CA MET A 36 -15.62 -0.94 3.03
C MET A 36 -14.54 -1.94 2.59
N LYS A 37 -14.07 -2.81 3.48
CA LYS A 37 -12.89 -3.66 3.28
C LYS A 37 -13.17 -5.15 3.38
N VAL A 38 -14.09 -5.54 4.26
CA VAL A 38 -14.46 -6.94 4.50
C VAL A 38 -15.12 -7.52 3.24
N HIS A 39 -14.76 -8.77 2.91
CA HIS A 39 -15.31 -9.48 1.76
C HIS A 39 -16.82 -9.71 1.92
N CYS A 40 -17.59 -9.56 0.85
CA CYS A 40 -19.05 -9.67 0.88
C CYS A 40 -19.55 -11.01 1.45
N ASP A 41 -18.86 -12.11 1.14
CA ASP A 41 -19.19 -13.43 1.68
C ASP A 41 -19.20 -13.46 3.22
N ILE A 42 -18.23 -12.78 3.86
CA ILE A 42 -18.14 -12.68 5.32
C ILE A 42 -19.24 -11.75 5.87
N GLN A 43 -19.64 -10.74 5.10
CA GLN A 43 -20.73 -9.85 5.49
C GLN A 43 -22.11 -10.53 5.40
N GLN A 44 -22.26 -11.52 4.51
CA GLN A 44 -23.55 -12.13 4.16
C GLN A 44 -23.79 -13.51 4.77
N ASN A 45 -22.74 -14.19 5.26
CA ASN A 45 -22.82 -15.55 5.77
C ASN A 45 -22.16 -15.66 7.15
N VAL A 46 -22.55 -16.71 7.88
CA VAL A 46 -21.92 -17.08 9.14
C VAL A 46 -21.01 -18.28 8.89
N TYR A 47 -19.73 -18.12 9.21
CA TYR A 47 -18.72 -19.16 9.07
C TYR A 47 -18.31 -19.71 10.45
N ARG A 48 -17.90 -20.98 10.47
CA ARG A 48 -17.30 -21.65 11.65
C ARG A 48 -15.79 -21.44 11.71
N SER A 49 -15.15 -21.20 10.57
CA SER A 49 -13.73 -20.89 10.45
C SER A 49 -13.44 -20.02 9.24
N ILE A 50 -12.50 -19.09 9.39
CA ILE A 50 -12.02 -18.22 8.31
C ILE A 50 -10.50 -18.25 8.33
N HIS A 51 -9.89 -18.72 7.25
CA HIS A 51 -8.43 -18.79 7.12
C HIS A 51 -7.92 -17.78 6.08
N VAL A 52 -7.03 -16.87 6.49
CA VAL A 52 -6.44 -15.85 5.60
C VAL A 52 -5.05 -16.28 5.15
N ILE A 53 -4.81 -16.29 3.84
CA ILE A 53 -3.54 -16.75 3.25
C ILE A 53 -2.95 -15.76 2.24
N GLY A 54 -1.63 -15.79 2.11
CA GLY A 54 -0.89 -15.07 1.06
C GLY A 54 -0.86 -15.86 -0.25
N LYS A 55 -1.99 -15.93 -0.94
CA LYS A 55 -2.13 -16.48 -2.29
C LYS A 55 -3.24 -15.71 -2.98
N HIS A 56 -3.06 -15.30 -4.23
CA HIS A 56 -4.10 -14.58 -4.97
C HIS A 56 -4.45 -15.34 -6.24
N SER A 57 -5.74 -15.62 -6.41
CA SER A 57 -6.31 -16.16 -7.63
C SER A 57 -7.66 -15.49 -7.87
N ARG A 58 -7.97 -15.26 -9.14
CA ARG A 58 -9.27 -14.77 -9.61
C ARG A 58 -9.96 -15.78 -10.53
N LEU A 59 -9.39 -16.98 -10.65
CA LEU A 59 -9.95 -18.08 -11.43
C LEU A 59 -10.87 -18.94 -10.55
N PRO A 60 -11.98 -19.46 -11.09
CA PRO A 60 -12.84 -20.39 -10.36
C PRO A 60 -12.03 -21.51 -9.68
N PRO A 61 -12.37 -21.89 -8.44
CA PRO A 61 -13.59 -21.55 -7.70
C PRO A 61 -13.54 -20.24 -6.90
N THR A 62 -12.51 -19.39 -7.05
CA THR A 62 -12.41 -18.15 -6.24
C THR A 62 -13.49 -17.13 -6.60
N ARG A 63 -14.07 -16.49 -5.59
CA ARG A 63 -15.04 -15.38 -5.71
C ARG A 63 -14.35 -14.05 -5.46
N THR A 64 -14.71 -13.03 -6.25
CA THR A 64 -14.19 -11.66 -6.11
C THR A 64 -15.08 -10.83 -5.20
N ALA A 65 -14.49 -9.93 -4.43
CA ALA A 65 -15.24 -9.07 -3.53
C ALA A 65 -16.08 -8.05 -4.32
N SER A 66 -17.36 -7.87 -3.95
CA SER A 66 -18.20 -6.81 -4.54
C SER A 66 -17.77 -5.40 -4.13
N VAL A 67 -16.93 -5.27 -3.11
CA VAL A 67 -16.37 -4.00 -2.60
C VAL A 67 -15.15 -3.49 -3.40
N GLU A 68 -14.82 -4.14 -4.52
CA GLU A 68 -13.78 -3.65 -5.44
C GLU A 68 -14.18 -2.29 -6.06
N LYS A 69 -13.17 -1.44 -6.28
CA LYS A 69 -13.38 -0.07 -6.77
C LYS A 69 -13.43 -0.06 -8.30
N ASN A 70 -14.51 0.44 -8.88
CA ASN A 70 -14.67 0.51 -10.35
C ASN A 70 -14.36 1.89 -10.94
N ASP A 71 -14.01 2.86 -10.11
CA ASP A 71 -13.84 4.26 -10.48
C ASP A 71 -12.38 4.65 -10.79
N LYS A 72 -11.45 3.69 -10.71
CA LYS A 72 -10.03 3.94 -10.96
C LYS A 72 -9.34 2.73 -11.60
N PRO A 73 -8.29 2.96 -12.42
CA PRO A 73 -7.64 1.87 -13.16
C PRO A 73 -6.77 0.95 -12.28
N PHE A 74 -6.35 1.42 -11.10
CA PHE A 74 -5.33 0.77 -10.25
C PHE A 74 -5.71 0.74 -8.77
N ASN A 75 -5.10 -0.19 -8.02
CA ASN A 75 -5.33 -0.42 -6.59
C ASN A 75 -6.83 -0.62 -6.27
N TRP A 76 -7.50 -1.43 -7.08
CA TRP A 76 -8.91 -1.76 -6.91
C TRP A 76 -9.13 -3.21 -6.50
N GLN A 77 -8.21 -4.12 -6.87
CA GLN A 77 -8.31 -5.52 -6.51
C GLN A 77 -8.23 -5.69 -5.00
N ARG A 78 -9.11 -6.54 -4.49
CA ARG A 78 -9.18 -6.93 -3.07
C ARG A 78 -8.91 -8.42 -2.95
N PRO A 79 -8.71 -8.94 -1.73
CA PRO A 79 -8.65 -10.38 -1.53
C PRO A 79 -9.87 -11.08 -2.11
N THR A 80 -9.66 -12.29 -2.62
CA THR A 80 -10.71 -13.17 -3.11
C THR A 80 -11.05 -14.21 -2.04
N ALA A 81 -12.14 -14.96 -2.23
CA ALA A 81 -12.56 -15.96 -1.27
C ALA A 81 -12.87 -17.31 -1.91
N ILE A 82 -12.65 -18.40 -1.18
CA ILE A 82 -13.13 -19.74 -1.51
C ILE A 82 -14.03 -20.21 -0.37
N ASP A 83 -15.28 -20.49 -0.70
CA ASP A 83 -16.22 -21.19 0.19
C ASP A 83 -16.05 -22.68 0.00
N HIS A 84 -15.84 -23.40 1.10
CA HIS A 84 -15.69 -24.85 1.04
C HIS A 84 -17.03 -25.58 1.22
N GLY A 85 -18.12 -24.87 1.53
CA GLY A 85 -19.46 -25.43 1.69
C GLY A 85 -19.69 -26.23 2.98
N ASP A 86 -18.67 -26.37 3.83
CA ASP A 86 -18.72 -27.03 5.14
C ASP A 86 -18.80 -26.02 6.31
N GLY A 87 -19.00 -24.74 5.98
CA GLY A 87 -18.96 -23.63 6.93
C GLY A 87 -17.56 -23.05 7.15
N SER A 88 -16.56 -23.42 6.34
CA SER A 88 -15.24 -22.79 6.31
C SER A 88 -15.03 -21.90 5.08
N LEU A 89 -14.26 -20.82 5.27
CA LEU A 89 -13.89 -19.88 4.22
C LEU A 89 -12.37 -19.70 4.17
N THR A 90 -11.80 -19.68 2.97
CA THR A 90 -10.41 -19.21 2.76
C THR A 90 -10.41 -17.85 2.09
N LEU A 91 -9.79 -16.86 2.73
CA LEU A 91 -9.54 -15.54 2.13
C LEU A 91 -8.12 -15.46 1.54
N MET A 92 -8.05 -15.07 0.28
CA MET A 92 -6.88 -15.12 -0.58
C MET A 92 -6.33 -13.72 -0.86
N CYS A 93 -5.36 -13.29 -0.05
CA CYS A 93 -4.68 -12.00 -0.19
C CYS A 93 -3.55 -12.07 -1.22
N PHE A 94 -3.21 -10.93 -1.85
CA PHE A 94 -1.96 -10.85 -2.58
C PHE A 94 -0.78 -11.19 -1.63
N PRO A 95 0.19 -12.03 -2.05
CA PRO A 95 1.21 -12.51 -1.14
C PRO A 95 2.08 -11.37 -0.57
N GLY A 96 1.94 -11.13 0.73
CA GLY A 96 2.75 -10.23 1.53
C GLY A 96 2.39 -10.37 3.01
N PRO A 97 3.34 -10.65 3.92
CA PRO A 97 3.03 -10.88 5.32
C PRO A 97 2.22 -9.76 5.97
N GLY A 98 2.55 -8.49 5.70
CA GLY A 98 1.81 -7.36 6.26
C GLY A 98 0.37 -7.29 5.76
N TYR A 99 0.14 -7.62 4.49
CA TYR A 99 -1.21 -7.58 3.89
C TYR A 99 -2.11 -8.71 4.40
N VAL A 100 -1.56 -9.91 4.56
CA VAL A 100 -2.27 -11.06 5.16
C VAL A 100 -2.64 -10.76 6.61
N GLN A 101 -1.68 -10.26 7.40
CA GLN A 101 -1.93 -9.88 8.78
C GLN A 101 -2.99 -8.78 8.89
N HIS A 102 -2.89 -7.74 8.05
CA HIS A 102 -3.85 -6.64 8.00
C HIS A 102 -5.27 -7.13 7.73
N TYR A 103 -5.47 -8.02 6.74
CA TYR A 103 -6.80 -8.55 6.42
C TYR A 103 -7.35 -9.50 7.50
N ALA A 104 -6.49 -10.29 8.14
CA ALA A 104 -6.89 -11.10 9.28
C ALA A 104 -7.38 -10.21 10.44
N ALA A 105 -6.69 -9.11 10.73
CA ALA A 105 -7.10 -8.13 11.74
C ALA A 105 -8.40 -7.41 11.37
N ILE A 106 -8.58 -7.01 10.11
CA ILE A 106 -9.84 -6.43 9.60
C ILE A 106 -11.01 -7.36 9.89
N ILE A 107 -10.89 -8.63 9.53
CA ILE A 107 -12.00 -9.59 9.65
C ILE A 107 -12.31 -9.87 11.11
N ALA A 108 -11.30 -10.16 11.92
CA ALA A 108 -11.51 -10.44 13.34
C ALA A 108 -12.13 -9.24 14.06
N THR A 109 -11.63 -8.02 13.81
CA THR A 109 -12.21 -6.79 14.36
C THR A 109 -13.65 -6.58 13.87
N TYR A 110 -13.94 -6.84 12.60
CA TYR A 110 -15.29 -6.73 12.08
C TYR A 110 -16.25 -7.69 12.79
N LEU A 111 -15.88 -8.96 12.96
CA LEU A 111 -16.70 -9.95 13.64
C LEU A 111 -16.96 -9.56 15.10
N ASP A 112 -15.93 -9.13 15.83
CA ASP A 112 -16.04 -8.68 17.22
C ASP A 112 -17.04 -7.51 17.34
N LEU A 113 -16.94 -6.50 16.47
CA LEU A 113 -17.87 -5.37 16.45
C LEU A 113 -19.30 -5.72 16.01
N GLN A 114 -19.51 -6.88 15.38
CA GLN A 114 -20.84 -7.43 15.09
C GLN A 114 -21.37 -8.35 16.21
N GLY A 115 -20.62 -8.53 17.31
CA GLY A 115 -20.95 -9.47 18.37
C GLY A 115 -20.80 -10.94 17.96
N GLN A 116 -20.02 -11.22 16.91
CA GLN A 116 -19.68 -12.57 16.45
C GLN A 116 -18.34 -13.01 17.05
N ASP A 117 -18.03 -14.31 16.98
CA ASP A 117 -16.78 -14.85 17.52
C ASP A 117 -15.58 -14.52 16.62
N PRO A 118 -14.65 -13.63 17.02
CA PRO A 118 -13.46 -13.31 16.23
C PRO A 118 -12.40 -14.43 16.27
N SER A 119 -12.53 -15.39 17.18
CA SER A 119 -11.55 -16.47 17.39
C SER A 119 -11.54 -17.51 16.25
N ILE A 120 -12.56 -17.48 15.39
CA ILE A 120 -12.67 -18.31 14.17
C ILE A 120 -11.69 -17.89 13.07
N VAL A 121 -11.06 -16.71 13.21
CA VAL A 121 -10.14 -16.15 12.21
C VAL A 121 -8.71 -16.56 12.52
N THR A 122 -8.07 -17.19 11.55
CA THR A 122 -6.65 -17.53 11.59
C THR A 122 -5.96 -17.13 10.31
N TYR A 123 -4.63 -17.09 10.31
CA TYR A 123 -3.87 -16.77 9.11
C TYR A 123 -2.52 -17.47 9.02
N THR A 124 -2.06 -17.64 7.78
CA THR A 124 -0.75 -18.19 7.45
C THR A 124 0.03 -17.18 6.61
N LEU A 125 1.24 -16.83 7.08
CA LEU A 125 2.11 -15.92 6.36
C LEU A 125 2.74 -16.61 5.13
N PRO A 126 2.84 -15.91 3.98
CA PRO A 126 3.58 -16.42 2.83
C PRO A 126 5.09 -16.42 3.09
N SER A 127 5.81 -17.33 2.43
CA SER A 127 7.27 -17.29 2.37
C SER A 127 7.75 -16.13 1.48
N GLN A 128 9.05 -15.82 1.55
CA GLN A 128 9.64 -14.80 0.66
C GLN A 128 9.48 -15.16 -0.82
N ASP A 129 9.67 -16.44 -1.17
CA ASP A 129 9.49 -16.91 -2.54
C ASP A 129 8.04 -16.75 -3.00
N GLU A 130 7.07 -17.10 -2.17
CA GLU A 130 5.65 -16.90 -2.46
C GLU A 130 5.28 -15.42 -2.65
N CYS A 131 6.00 -14.51 -1.99
CA CYS A 131 5.83 -13.06 -2.19
C CYS A 131 6.42 -12.58 -3.52
N MET A 132 7.59 -13.10 -3.90
CA MET A 132 8.32 -12.64 -5.08
C MET A 132 7.81 -13.27 -6.38
N THR A 133 7.51 -14.56 -6.39
CA THR A 133 7.07 -15.30 -7.59
C THR A 133 5.98 -14.60 -8.40
N PRO A 134 4.82 -14.19 -7.83
CA PRO A 134 3.77 -13.56 -8.61
C PRO A 134 4.18 -12.21 -9.21
N LEU A 135 5.13 -11.49 -8.61
CA LEU A 135 5.69 -10.26 -9.17
C LEU A 135 6.67 -10.57 -10.29
N LEU A 136 7.56 -11.53 -10.05
CA LEU A 136 8.59 -11.93 -11.00
C LEU A 136 7.98 -12.59 -12.24
N GLU A 137 6.89 -13.34 -12.12
CA GLU A 137 6.20 -14.00 -13.24
C GLU A 137 5.15 -13.10 -13.92
N SER A 138 4.92 -11.90 -13.39
CA SER A 138 3.93 -10.97 -13.94
C SER A 138 4.33 -10.39 -15.29
N ASN A 139 3.39 -9.66 -15.89
CA ASN A 139 3.60 -8.89 -17.10
C ASN A 139 4.59 -7.72 -16.95
N LEU A 140 5.15 -7.48 -15.75
CA LEU A 140 6.20 -6.48 -15.51
C LEU A 140 7.46 -6.74 -16.37
N ARG A 141 7.76 -8.01 -16.70
CA ARG A 141 8.84 -8.38 -17.63
C ARG A 141 8.71 -7.73 -19.00
N ALA A 142 7.47 -7.54 -19.48
CA ALA A 142 7.21 -6.97 -20.79
C ALA A 142 7.41 -5.44 -20.83
N MET A 143 7.58 -4.78 -19.68
CA MET A 143 7.90 -3.35 -19.64
C MET A 143 9.32 -3.07 -20.19
N GLY A 144 10.22 -4.05 -20.13
CA GLY A 144 11.63 -3.88 -20.52
C GLY A 144 12.37 -2.90 -19.60
N ASN A 145 13.57 -2.48 -20.03
CA ASN A 145 14.40 -1.58 -19.23
C ASN A 145 13.80 -0.17 -19.13
N VAL A 146 13.90 0.40 -17.93
CA VAL A 146 13.51 1.78 -17.61
C VAL A 146 14.43 2.33 -16.52
N ASP A 147 14.85 3.58 -16.65
CA ASP A 147 15.77 4.20 -15.68
C ASP A 147 15.04 4.60 -14.40
N THR A 148 13.87 5.24 -14.54
CA THR A 148 13.05 5.71 -13.42
C THR A 148 11.65 5.10 -13.47
N VAL A 149 11.12 4.69 -12.32
CA VAL A 149 9.74 4.24 -12.18
C VAL A 149 9.01 5.12 -11.18
N VAL A 150 7.86 5.67 -11.59
CA VAL A 150 6.93 6.38 -10.71
C VAL A 150 5.81 5.42 -10.32
N LEU A 151 5.55 5.26 -9.02
CA LEU A 151 4.56 4.37 -8.43
C LEU A 151 3.46 5.14 -7.70
N GLY A 152 2.33 4.45 -7.49
CA GLY A 152 1.22 4.92 -6.64
C GLY A 152 0.13 5.65 -7.42
N TYR A 153 -0.10 6.93 -7.12
CA TYR A 153 -1.16 7.75 -7.72
C TYR A 153 -0.79 8.28 -9.11
N VAL A 154 -0.29 7.41 -9.99
CA VAL A 154 0.21 7.78 -11.32
C VAL A 154 -0.87 8.21 -12.30
N HIS A 155 -2.09 7.68 -12.16
CA HIS A 155 -3.20 7.96 -13.08
C HIS A 155 -3.76 9.39 -12.95
N GLY A 156 -3.50 10.08 -11.84
CA GLY A 156 -3.84 11.49 -11.67
C GLY A 156 -2.77 12.45 -12.19
N LEU A 157 -1.64 11.95 -12.71
CA LEU A 157 -0.55 12.78 -13.24
C LEU A 157 -0.75 13.05 -14.74
N GLU A 158 -1.87 13.70 -15.09
CA GLU A 158 -2.33 13.89 -16.47
C GLU A 158 -1.33 14.61 -17.39
N ARG A 159 -0.39 15.38 -16.81
CA ARG A 159 0.74 15.99 -17.53
C ARG A 159 1.62 14.94 -18.24
N TYR A 160 1.70 13.73 -17.68
CA TYR A 160 2.60 12.67 -18.15
C TYR A 160 1.88 11.43 -18.66
N VAL A 161 0.66 11.17 -18.18
CA VAL A 161 -0.12 9.99 -18.58
C VAL A 161 -1.42 10.41 -19.24
N THR A 162 -1.80 9.69 -20.29
CA THR A 162 -3.10 9.88 -20.93
C THR A 162 -4.04 8.74 -20.55
N SER A 163 -5.26 9.06 -20.12
CA SER A 163 -6.27 8.03 -19.84
C SER A 163 -6.49 7.12 -21.07
N GLY A 164 -6.64 5.82 -20.82
CA GLY A 164 -6.85 4.80 -21.87
C GLY A 164 -5.62 4.41 -22.70
N LYS A 165 -4.45 5.03 -22.51
CA LYS A 165 -3.20 4.69 -23.25
C LYS A 165 -2.24 3.78 -22.49
N TRP A 166 -2.75 3.03 -21.51
CA TRP A 166 -1.94 2.11 -20.72
C TRP A 166 -1.48 0.91 -21.56
N VAL A 167 -0.20 0.60 -21.49
CA VAL A 167 0.37 -0.64 -22.03
C VAL A 167 0.32 -1.70 -20.93
N GLY A 168 -0.09 -2.92 -21.31
CA GLY A 168 -0.42 -3.96 -20.34
C GLY A 168 -1.82 -3.78 -19.76
N GLY A 169 -2.08 -4.30 -18.57
CA GLY A 169 -3.41 -4.23 -17.97
C GLY A 169 -4.48 -5.01 -18.73
N GLY A 170 -4.13 -6.13 -19.37
CA GLY A 170 -5.11 -7.16 -19.76
C GLY A 170 -5.89 -7.70 -18.55
N SER A 171 -6.99 -8.44 -18.73
CA SER A 171 -7.86 -8.90 -17.62
C SER A 171 -7.14 -9.74 -16.55
N ASP A 172 -6.09 -10.45 -16.93
CA ASP A 172 -5.23 -11.31 -16.11
C ASP A 172 -3.92 -10.64 -15.66
N GLN A 173 -3.63 -9.42 -16.12
CA GLN A 173 -2.38 -8.73 -15.85
C GLN A 173 -2.45 -7.87 -14.58
N LEU A 174 -1.36 -7.87 -13.81
CA LEU A 174 -1.25 -7.12 -12.55
C LEU A 174 -0.88 -5.65 -12.78
N PHE A 175 -0.05 -5.40 -13.77
CA PHE A 175 0.55 -4.09 -14.02
C PHE A 175 0.08 -3.49 -15.33
N ALA A 176 0.09 -2.16 -15.39
CA ALA A 176 0.05 -1.44 -16.64
C ALA A 176 0.91 -0.18 -16.51
N TRP A 177 1.50 0.28 -17.61
CA TRP A 177 2.42 1.42 -17.59
C TRP A 177 2.24 2.35 -18.78
N GLN A 178 2.74 3.57 -18.63
CA GLN A 178 3.02 4.49 -19.72
C GLN A 178 4.47 4.93 -19.61
N LYS A 179 5.14 5.05 -20.74
CA LYS A 179 6.53 5.51 -20.80
C LYS A 179 6.57 6.98 -21.22
N TYR A 180 7.47 7.71 -20.58
CA TYR A 180 7.85 9.07 -20.89
C TYR A 180 9.36 9.11 -21.11
N HIS A 181 9.80 9.80 -22.15
CA HIS A 181 11.21 10.03 -22.40
C HIS A 181 11.54 11.45 -22.02
N ALA A 182 12.40 11.60 -21.01
CA ALA A 182 12.88 12.89 -20.56
C ALA A 182 13.87 13.49 -21.57
N PRO A 183 14.12 14.82 -21.53
CA PRO A 183 14.97 15.50 -22.51
C PRO A 183 16.43 15.01 -22.56
N ASP A 184 16.94 14.50 -21.44
CA ASP A 184 18.27 13.89 -21.27
C ASP A 184 18.38 12.46 -21.84
N GLY A 185 17.25 11.89 -22.30
CA GLY A 185 17.15 10.51 -22.78
C GLY A 185 16.75 9.49 -21.71
N THR A 186 16.57 9.91 -20.44
CA THR A 186 16.10 9.05 -19.36
C THR A 186 14.72 8.49 -19.69
N THR A 187 14.56 7.16 -19.56
CA THR A 187 13.27 6.52 -19.74
C THR A 187 12.54 6.39 -18.40
N VAL A 188 11.41 7.08 -18.29
CA VAL A 188 10.53 7.06 -17.11
C VAL A 188 9.32 6.18 -17.39
N ALA A 189 8.98 5.27 -16.47
CA ALA A 189 7.71 4.54 -16.50
C ALA A 189 6.80 4.99 -15.36
N PHE A 190 5.58 5.39 -15.71
CA PHE A 190 4.49 5.56 -14.76
C PHE A 190 3.79 4.22 -14.62
N LEU A 191 3.98 3.56 -13.47
CA LEU A 191 3.56 2.18 -13.26
C LEU A 191 2.35 2.11 -12.33
N GLY A 192 1.23 1.63 -12.89
CA GLY A 192 0.04 1.28 -12.14
C GLY A 192 0.01 -0.21 -11.81
N CYS A 193 -0.52 -0.55 -10.64
CA CYS A 193 -0.76 -1.93 -10.21
C CYS A 193 -2.21 -2.09 -9.76
N ARG A 194 -2.84 -3.21 -10.08
CA ARG A 194 -4.25 -3.46 -9.74
C ARG A 194 -4.47 -3.87 -8.30
N VAL A 195 -3.51 -4.57 -7.70
CA VAL A 195 -3.51 -4.88 -6.26
C VAL A 195 -2.97 -3.69 -5.45
N SER A 196 -3.18 -3.70 -4.13
CA SER A 196 -2.60 -2.70 -3.23
C SER A 196 -1.14 -3.04 -2.92
N PHE A 197 -0.27 -2.03 -2.87
CA PHE A 197 1.14 -2.19 -2.50
C PHE A 197 1.36 -2.29 -0.98
N TRP A 198 0.46 -2.94 -0.26
CA TRP A 198 0.43 -2.86 1.19
C TRP A 198 1.68 -3.47 1.85
N GLY A 199 2.33 -2.73 2.73
CA GLY A 199 3.41 -3.26 3.56
C GLY A 199 4.62 -3.69 2.73
N ASP A 200 5.09 -4.91 2.97
CA ASP A 200 6.24 -5.51 2.29
C ASP A 200 6.04 -5.70 0.78
N ILE A 201 4.79 -5.74 0.29
CA ILE A 201 4.49 -5.83 -1.15
C ILE A 201 5.13 -4.66 -1.90
N ALA A 202 5.07 -3.44 -1.34
CA ALA A 202 5.71 -2.27 -1.91
C ALA A 202 7.23 -2.47 -2.10
N GLY A 203 7.91 -3.00 -1.08
CA GLY A 203 9.34 -3.34 -1.20
C GLY A 203 9.62 -4.46 -2.20
N ASN A 204 8.76 -5.47 -2.28
CA ASN A 204 8.89 -6.57 -3.24
C ASN A 204 8.70 -6.10 -4.69
N VAL A 205 7.84 -5.13 -4.93
CA VAL A 205 7.71 -4.48 -6.25
C VAL A 205 9.02 -3.79 -6.63
N VAL A 206 9.66 -3.05 -5.72
CA VAL A 206 10.97 -2.43 -5.97
C VAL A 206 12.02 -3.49 -6.31
N ARG A 207 12.07 -4.61 -5.58
CA ARG A 207 12.98 -5.72 -5.88
C ARG A 207 12.71 -6.34 -7.26
N ALA A 208 11.44 -6.51 -7.63
CA ALA A 208 11.08 -7.01 -8.95
C ALA A 208 11.51 -6.04 -10.06
N LEU A 209 11.34 -4.73 -9.87
CA LEU A 209 11.80 -3.69 -10.81
C LEU A 209 13.31 -3.70 -11.00
N GLN A 210 14.07 -3.86 -9.91
CA GLN A 210 15.53 -4.01 -9.95
C GLN A 210 15.94 -5.22 -10.81
N GLN A 211 15.30 -6.37 -10.60
CA GLN A 211 15.65 -7.62 -11.28
C GLN A 211 15.20 -7.67 -12.74
N LEU A 212 13.98 -7.20 -13.03
CA LEU A 212 13.35 -7.38 -14.33
C LEU A 212 13.53 -6.19 -15.27
N ASN A 213 13.70 -4.99 -14.73
CA ASN A 213 13.63 -3.74 -15.50
C ASN A 213 14.88 -2.85 -15.35
N GLN A 214 15.88 -3.30 -14.58
CA GLN A 214 17.15 -2.57 -14.36
C GLN A 214 16.93 -1.14 -13.84
N THR A 215 15.88 -0.95 -13.04
CA THR A 215 15.47 0.36 -12.55
C THR A 215 16.52 0.97 -11.62
N LYS A 216 16.93 2.21 -11.92
CA LYS A 216 17.91 2.98 -11.16
C LYS A 216 17.26 3.88 -10.11
N THR A 217 16.05 4.36 -10.37
CA THR A 217 15.32 5.25 -9.46
C THR A 217 13.86 4.86 -9.33
N VAL A 218 13.34 4.86 -8.10
CA VAL A 218 11.91 4.70 -7.80
C VAL A 218 11.37 5.94 -7.11
N LEU A 219 10.30 6.51 -7.65
CA LEU A 219 9.57 7.64 -7.09
C LEU A 219 8.19 7.16 -6.64
N TYR A 220 7.79 7.45 -5.40
CA TYR A 220 6.50 7.02 -4.87
C TYR A 220 5.59 8.21 -4.56
N ILE A 221 4.44 8.24 -5.25
CA ILE A 221 3.42 9.27 -5.07
C ILE A 221 2.17 8.61 -4.49
N GLY A 222 1.76 9.04 -3.31
CA GLY A 222 0.76 8.31 -2.55
C GLY A 222 0.08 9.19 -1.53
N LYS A 223 -0.39 8.55 -0.47
CA LYS A 223 -1.14 9.16 0.61
C LYS A 223 -0.63 8.61 1.93
N LEU A 224 -0.55 9.44 2.95
CA LEU A 224 -0.15 9.03 4.29
C LEU A 224 -0.95 9.77 5.36
N GLY A 225 -0.90 9.25 6.59
CA GLY A 225 -1.43 9.91 7.77
C GLY A 225 -0.37 10.74 8.49
N THR A 226 -0.75 11.81 9.17
CA THR A 226 0.16 12.60 10.02
C THR A 226 -0.19 12.48 11.50
N LEU A 227 0.86 12.50 12.33
CA LEU A 227 0.80 12.58 13.80
C LEU A 227 0.86 14.03 14.31
N LEU A 228 1.04 15.01 13.41
CA LEU A 228 1.12 16.43 13.76
C LEU A 228 -0.29 17.03 13.87
N PRO A 229 -0.80 17.33 15.08
CA PRO A 229 -2.21 17.68 15.30
C PRO A 229 -2.64 18.97 14.59
N GLU A 230 -1.71 19.86 14.28
CA GLU A 230 -1.92 21.15 13.62
C GLU A 230 -2.03 21.05 12.10
N ILE A 231 -1.68 19.90 11.51
CA ILE A 231 -1.65 19.74 10.05
C ILE A 231 -3.00 19.23 9.54
N PRO A 232 -3.78 20.06 8.82
CA PRO A 232 -5.04 19.62 8.24
C PRO A 232 -4.83 18.66 7.06
N PRO A 233 -5.65 17.60 6.95
CA PRO A 233 -5.66 16.73 5.78
C PRO A 233 -5.89 17.47 4.47
N ASN A 234 -5.26 16.97 3.40
CA ASN A 234 -5.37 17.41 2.00
C ASN A 234 -4.91 18.85 1.72
N LYS A 235 -4.07 19.42 2.60
CA LYS A 235 -3.50 20.78 2.41
C LYS A 235 -1.99 20.79 2.19
N PHE A 236 -1.32 19.71 2.55
CA PHE A 236 0.14 19.62 2.51
C PHE A 236 0.59 18.31 1.86
N LEU A 237 1.80 18.37 1.33
CA LEU A 237 2.58 17.22 0.91
C LEU A 237 3.57 16.83 2.02
N ALA A 238 3.94 15.57 2.05
CA ALA A 238 4.92 15.01 2.97
C ALA A 238 6.06 14.36 2.19
N THR A 239 7.28 14.59 2.70
CA THR A 239 8.50 13.90 2.25
C THR A 239 9.46 13.71 3.43
N GLY A 240 10.57 13.00 3.21
CA GLY A 240 11.50 12.66 4.27
C GLY A 240 12.56 11.66 3.83
N CYS A 241 13.45 11.32 4.77
CA CYS A 241 14.62 10.48 4.53
C CYS A 241 14.81 9.38 5.59
N THR A 242 13.87 9.23 6.52
CA THR A 242 13.94 8.23 7.60
C THR A 242 12.59 7.55 7.83
N SER A 243 12.61 6.25 8.10
CA SER A 243 11.43 5.47 8.50
C SER A 243 11.78 4.43 9.56
N LEU A 244 10.88 4.13 10.51
CA LEU A 244 10.97 2.91 11.31
C LEU A 244 10.22 1.76 10.63
N VAL A 245 10.92 0.68 10.32
CA VAL A 245 10.38 -0.50 9.62
C VAL A 245 10.72 -1.74 10.43
N ASN A 246 9.71 -2.52 10.84
CA ASN A 246 9.92 -3.75 11.64
C ASN A 246 10.81 -3.54 12.88
N GLY A 247 10.69 -2.37 13.53
CA GLY A 247 11.48 -2.01 14.72
C GLY A 247 12.91 -1.53 14.44
N ALA A 248 13.34 -1.45 13.17
CA ALA A 248 14.64 -0.94 12.77
C ALA A 248 14.52 0.38 12.00
N GLN A 249 15.42 1.31 12.26
CA GLN A 249 15.47 2.58 11.51
C GLN A 249 16.10 2.35 10.13
N VAL A 250 15.46 2.89 9.10
CA VAL A 250 15.93 2.92 7.72
C VAL A 250 16.12 4.37 7.33
N THR A 251 17.28 4.70 6.75
CA THR A 251 17.60 6.04 6.24
C THR A 251 18.02 5.96 4.78
N TRP A 252 17.67 6.95 3.96
CA TRP A 252 18.05 7.00 2.55
C TRP A 252 18.27 8.44 2.06
N GLY A 253 18.97 8.61 0.93
CA GLY A 253 19.05 9.90 0.24
C GLY A 253 17.81 10.12 -0.61
N ASN A 254 16.93 11.04 -0.21
CA ASN A 254 15.72 11.36 -0.97
C ASN A 254 16.06 12.04 -2.29
N VAL A 255 15.87 11.34 -3.42
CA VAL A 255 16.25 11.85 -4.74
C VAL A 255 15.42 13.05 -5.20
N LEU A 256 14.24 13.27 -4.61
CA LEU A 256 13.35 14.41 -4.95
C LEU A 256 13.72 15.70 -4.22
N GLU A 257 14.54 15.63 -3.17
CA GLU A 257 14.80 16.73 -2.23
C GLU A 257 15.18 18.05 -2.93
N LYS A 258 16.17 17.97 -3.84
CA LYS A 258 16.68 19.15 -4.55
C LYS A 258 15.73 19.68 -5.65
N HIS A 259 14.64 18.97 -5.93
CA HIS A 259 13.70 19.28 -7.02
C HIS A 259 12.33 19.73 -6.52
N ILE A 260 12.10 19.77 -5.21
CA ILE A 260 10.84 20.22 -4.63
C ILE A 260 10.45 21.60 -5.18
N ALA A 261 9.34 21.66 -5.91
CA ALA A 261 8.92 22.86 -6.63
C ALA A 261 8.26 23.91 -5.72
N ARG A 262 7.52 23.43 -4.72
CA ARG A 262 6.70 24.22 -3.79
C ARG A 262 7.04 23.87 -2.35
N PRO A 263 8.21 24.30 -1.85
CA PRO A 263 8.64 23.97 -0.49
C PRO A 263 7.68 24.49 0.58
N ASP A 264 6.89 25.53 0.28
CA ASP A 264 5.84 26.07 1.14
C ASP A 264 4.67 25.09 1.37
N LEU A 265 4.50 24.10 0.49
CA LEU A 265 3.47 23.07 0.59
C LEU A 265 4.01 21.72 1.11
N VAL A 266 5.31 21.61 1.41
CA VAL A 266 5.96 20.33 1.75
C VAL A 266 6.44 20.33 3.20
N ILE A 267 5.98 19.35 3.95
CA ILE A 267 6.43 19.06 5.31
C ILE A 267 7.45 17.93 5.25
N HIS A 268 8.60 18.15 5.88
CA HIS A 268 9.65 17.15 6.04
C HIS A 268 9.56 16.54 7.43
N GLY A 269 9.67 15.23 7.53
CA GLY A 269 9.48 14.55 8.81
C GLY A 269 9.95 13.12 8.84
N ALA A 270 10.03 12.58 10.06
CA ALA A 270 10.31 11.18 10.32
C ALA A 270 9.05 10.34 10.08
N HIS A 271 9.23 9.18 9.47
CA HIS A 271 8.15 8.30 9.08
C HIS A 271 8.10 7.03 9.95
N TYR A 272 6.92 6.46 10.15
CA TYR A 272 6.74 5.15 10.76
C TYR A 272 6.01 4.21 9.80
N SER A 273 6.64 3.09 9.42
CA SER A 273 5.99 2.06 8.61
C SER A 273 5.23 1.07 9.50
N LEU A 274 3.91 1.21 9.56
CA LEU A 274 3.05 0.39 10.40
C LEU A 274 2.43 -0.77 9.60
N PRO A 275 2.46 -2.03 10.09
CA PRO A 275 1.97 -3.17 9.31
C PRO A 275 0.47 -3.12 9.00
N SER A 276 -0.33 -2.55 9.89
CA SER A 276 -1.78 -2.45 9.77
C SER A 276 -2.27 -1.13 10.33
N VAL A 277 -3.19 -0.46 9.64
CA VAL A 277 -3.88 0.71 10.21
C VAL A 277 -4.69 0.36 11.46
N LEU A 278 -4.98 -0.93 11.71
CA LEU A 278 -5.65 -1.36 12.94
C LEU A 278 -4.73 -1.34 14.18
N ASP A 279 -3.42 -1.20 13.97
CA ASP A 279 -2.45 -1.07 15.06
C ASP A 279 -2.33 0.40 15.53
N GLU A 280 -3.03 1.35 14.87
CA GLU A 280 -3.08 2.77 15.21
C GLU A 280 -3.98 3.00 16.43
N THR A 281 -3.58 2.45 17.57
CA THR A 281 -4.25 2.69 18.85
C THR A 281 -3.89 4.07 19.42
N LYS A 282 -4.74 4.61 20.30
CA LYS A 282 -4.45 5.85 21.04
C LYS A 282 -3.15 5.73 21.84
N GLN A 283 -2.90 4.58 22.45
CA GLN A 283 -1.66 4.30 23.17
C GLN A 283 -0.43 4.31 22.24
N TRP A 284 -0.55 3.69 21.06
CA TRP A 284 0.53 3.73 20.06
C TRP A 284 0.79 5.17 19.62
N LEU A 285 -0.25 5.94 19.33
CA LEU A 285 -0.13 7.34 18.96
C LEU A 285 0.58 8.16 20.05
N GLU A 286 0.16 8.05 21.31
CA GLU A 286 0.80 8.73 22.45
C GLU A 286 2.29 8.38 22.57
N ALA A 287 2.65 7.10 22.35
CA ALA A 287 4.03 6.62 22.42
C ALA A 287 4.91 7.01 21.21
N ARG A 288 4.33 7.60 20.17
CA ARG A 288 5.02 7.94 18.91
C ARG A 288 4.94 9.41 18.54
N MET A 289 3.98 10.14 19.10
CA MET A 289 3.85 11.58 18.94
C MET A 289 5.11 12.29 19.43
N GLY A 290 5.60 13.25 18.64
CA GLY A 290 6.87 13.94 18.90
C GLY A 290 8.14 13.16 18.52
N ILE A 291 8.00 11.90 18.09
CA ILE A 291 9.10 11.09 17.54
C ILE A 291 8.95 10.93 16.02
N PHE A 292 7.72 10.70 15.57
CA PHE A 292 7.39 10.54 14.15
C PHE A 292 6.32 11.54 13.75
N ASP A 293 6.38 11.99 12.50
CA ASP A 293 5.49 12.98 11.91
C ASP A 293 4.44 12.34 11.01
N PHE A 294 4.80 11.19 10.40
CA PHE A 294 4.02 10.51 9.37
C PHE A 294 3.90 9.01 9.61
N VAL A 295 2.82 8.42 9.11
CA VAL A 295 2.58 6.97 9.10
C VAL A 295 1.96 6.51 7.79
N ASP A 296 2.48 5.39 7.29
CA ASP A 296 1.91 4.60 6.21
C ASP A 296 2.39 3.14 6.34
N PRO A 297 1.87 2.19 5.55
CA PRO A 297 2.45 0.85 5.48
C PRO A 297 3.57 0.68 4.43
N GLU A 298 3.77 1.59 3.48
CA GLU A 298 4.57 1.34 2.27
C GLU A 298 5.98 1.98 2.22
N ILE A 299 6.13 3.26 2.56
CA ILE A 299 7.34 4.07 2.27
C ILE A 299 8.62 3.39 2.75
N GLY A 300 8.63 2.94 4.01
CA GLY A 300 9.82 2.34 4.61
C GLY A 300 10.21 1.01 3.96
N HIS A 301 9.25 0.21 3.49
CA HIS A 301 9.56 -1.03 2.77
C HIS A 301 10.17 -0.76 1.38
N MET A 302 9.72 0.29 0.68
CA MET A 302 10.35 0.72 -0.57
C MET A 302 11.77 1.23 -0.33
N ALA A 303 11.97 2.11 0.67
CA ALA A 303 13.29 2.62 1.02
C ALA A 303 14.28 1.49 1.38
N LEU A 304 13.83 0.51 2.17
CA LEU A 304 14.63 -0.66 2.54
C LEU A 304 15.06 -1.48 1.31
N ALA A 305 14.12 -1.73 0.38
CA ALA A 305 14.41 -2.46 -0.85
C ALA A 305 15.35 -1.68 -1.79
N SER A 306 15.15 -0.36 -1.89
CA SER A 306 16.00 0.53 -2.67
C SER A 306 17.44 0.56 -2.16
N ASN A 307 17.64 0.69 -0.84
CA ASN A 307 18.96 0.62 -0.22
C ASN A 307 19.65 -0.73 -0.48
N ALA A 308 18.92 -1.83 -0.35
CA ALA A 308 19.47 -3.17 -0.57
C ALA A 308 19.88 -3.43 -2.03
N GLY A 309 19.18 -2.82 -3.00
CA GLY A 309 19.45 -3.00 -4.43
C GLY A 309 20.19 -1.85 -5.10
N GLY A 310 20.62 -0.83 -4.35
CA GLY A 310 21.34 0.32 -4.91
C GLY A 310 20.50 1.23 -5.83
N THR A 311 19.18 1.26 -5.64
CA THR A 311 18.25 2.10 -6.41
C THR A 311 18.02 3.41 -5.66
N GLY A 312 18.02 4.55 -6.35
CA GLY A 312 17.60 5.82 -5.78
C GLY A 312 16.12 5.79 -5.39
N PHE A 313 15.76 6.41 -4.27
CA PHE A 313 14.39 6.45 -3.78
C PHE A 313 13.97 7.85 -3.38
N GLY A 314 12.72 8.21 -3.69
CA GLY A 314 12.10 9.41 -3.19
C GLY A 314 10.59 9.26 -3.13
N TYR A 315 9.94 9.96 -2.20
CA TYR A 315 8.49 10.00 -2.12
C TYR A 315 8.00 11.42 -1.94
N LEU A 316 6.80 11.67 -2.47
CA LEU A 316 6.07 12.92 -2.23
C LEU A 316 4.60 12.57 -2.12
N HIS A 317 4.08 12.55 -0.89
CA HIS A 317 2.76 12.04 -0.58
C HIS A 317 1.82 13.16 -0.18
N ILE A 318 0.54 13.00 -0.49
CA ILE A 318 -0.50 13.86 0.05
C ILE A 318 -0.74 13.44 1.51
N ILE A 319 -0.69 14.39 2.45
CA ILE A 319 -1.14 14.13 3.82
C ILE A 319 -2.66 14.05 3.77
N SER A 320 -3.21 12.83 3.78
CA SER A 320 -4.65 12.61 3.53
C SER A 320 -5.48 12.39 4.78
N ASP A 321 -4.83 12.18 5.91
CA ASP A 321 -5.48 11.94 7.20
C ASP A 321 -4.62 12.49 8.35
N ASN A 322 -5.28 12.78 9.47
CA ASN A 322 -4.61 13.17 10.71
C ASN A 322 -5.09 12.26 11.83
N ILE A 323 -4.19 11.42 12.32
CA ILE A 323 -4.51 10.43 13.34
C ILE A 323 -4.46 11.02 14.76
N ALA A 324 -3.78 12.17 14.93
CA ALA A 324 -3.64 12.86 16.21
C ALA A 324 -4.85 13.72 16.56
N ARG A 325 -5.56 14.24 15.55
CA ARG A 325 -6.73 15.10 15.73
C ARG A 325 -7.80 14.77 14.70
N LYS A 326 -9.05 14.69 15.14
CA LYS A 326 -10.19 14.58 14.23
C LYS A 326 -10.43 15.89 13.48
N TYR A 327 -10.44 15.78 12.16
CA TYR A 327 -10.86 16.83 11.23
C TYR A 327 -12.18 16.43 10.56
N GLU A 328 -12.82 17.39 9.88
CA GLU A 328 -14.04 17.15 9.12
C GLU A 328 -13.82 16.11 8.00
N TYR A 329 -12.64 16.14 7.36
CA TYR A 329 -12.26 15.20 6.30
C TYR A 329 -11.27 14.16 6.84
N ASP A 330 -11.61 12.89 6.68
CA ASP A 330 -10.82 11.73 7.10
C ASP A 330 -10.88 10.60 6.05
N LEU A 331 -10.29 9.44 6.37
CA LEU A 331 -10.27 8.26 5.49
C LEU A 331 -11.65 7.76 5.06
N SER A 332 -12.73 8.14 5.74
CA SER A 332 -14.10 7.68 5.48
C SER A 332 -14.90 8.57 4.52
N ASN A 333 -14.40 9.76 4.19
CA ASN A 333 -15.08 10.74 3.32
C ASN A 333 -14.18 11.43 2.29
N GLU A 334 -13.09 10.77 1.86
CA GLU A 334 -12.08 11.27 0.91
C GLU A 334 -12.56 11.70 -0.50
N ARG A 335 -13.87 11.61 -0.78
CA ARG A 335 -14.48 11.81 -2.11
C ARG A 335 -15.41 13.02 -2.18
N VAL A 336 -15.52 13.79 -1.10
CA VAL A 336 -16.30 15.03 -1.10
C VAL A 336 -15.62 16.04 -2.03
N GLU A 337 -16.42 16.82 -2.76
CA GLU A 337 -15.96 17.77 -3.80
C GLU A 337 -14.84 18.71 -3.29
N GLN A 338 -14.97 19.19 -2.05
CA GLN A 338 -13.96 20.05 -1.44
C GLN A 338 -12.59 19.36 -1.32
N VAL A 339 -12.57 18.08 -0.93
CA VAL A 339 -11.33 17.28 -0.83
C VAL A 339 -10.70 17.08 -2.20
N LEU A 340 -11.50 16.91 -3.26
CA LEU A 340 -10.99 16.75 -4.62
C LEU A 340 -10.34 18.05 -5.11
N ARG A 341 -10.99 19.20 -4.91
CA ARG A 341 -10.43 20.53 -5.26
C ARG A 341 -9.14 20.82 -4.51
N ASP A 342 -9.10 20.53 -3.21
CA ASP A 342 -7.90 20.74 -2.39
C ASP A 342 -6.71 19.91 -2.91
N ARG A 343 -6.97 18.69 -3.40
CA ARG A 343 -5.93 17.81 -3.95
C ARG A 343 -5.42 18.25 -5.32
N GLU A 344 -6.20 18.97 -6.13
CA GLU A 344 -5.75 19.45 -7.45
C GLU A 344 -4.48 20.31 -7.33
N MET A 345 -4.42 21.21 -6.34
CA MET A 345 -3.23 22.02 -6.08
C MET A 345 -2.01 21.16 -5.72
N LEU A 346 -2.21 20.14 -4.88
CA LEU A 346 -1.14 19.25 -4.43
C LEU A 346 -0.63 18.36 -5.57
N ILE A 347 -1.53 17.87 -6.42
CA ILE A 347 -1.18 17.08 -7.62
C ILE A 347 -0.40 17.96 -8.61
N ALA A 348 -0.79 19.22 -8.79
CA ALA A 348 -0.03 20.16 -9.61
C ALA A 348 1.39 20.38 -9.06
N ALA A 349 1.54 20.58 -7.74
CA ALA A 349 2.84 20.73 -7.09
C ALA A 349 3.74 19.48 -7.21
N ILE A 350 3.13 18.28 -7.14
CA ILE A 350 3.82 17.02 -7.45
C ILE A 350 4.28 17.02 -8.91
N GLY A 351 3.41 17.38 -9.85
CA GLY A 351 3.75 17.48 -11.27
C GLY A 351 4.92 18.42 -11.55
N ASP A 352 4.95 19.60 -10.92
CA ASP A 352 6.05 20.55 -11.05
C ASP A 352 7.37 20.03 -10.47
N THR A 353 7.29 19.30 -9.36
CA THR A 353 8.47 18.66 -8.75
C THR A 353 9.04 17.56 -9.65
N LEU A 354 8.16 16.71 -10.21
CA LEU A 354 8.57 15.67 -11.17
C LEU A 354 9.16 16.29 -12.43
N GLN A 355 8.63 17.41 -12.91
CA GLN A 355 9.18 18.12 -14.06
C GLN A 355 10.62 18.57 -13.79
N ARG A 356 10.86 19.23 -12.65
CA ARG A 356 12.21 19.63 -12.25
C ARG A 356 13.15 18.43 -12.11
N PHE A 357 12.65 17.30 -11.59
CA PHE A 357 13.44 16.07 -11.47
C PHE A 357 13.83 15.51 -12.85
N PHE A 358 12.87 15.38 -13.79
CA PHE A 358 13.14 14.84 -15.12
C PHE A 358 13.96 15.75 -16.03
N GLU A 359 13.94 17.07 -15.81
CA GLU A 359 14.72 18.04 -16.60
C GLU A 359 16.18 18.17 -16.14
N SER A 360 16.54 17.59 -15.00
CA SER A 360 17.88 17.72 -14.41
C SER A 360 18.54 16.38 -14.06
N ALA A 361 17.92 15.28 -14.49
CA ALA A 361 18.47 13.93 -14.38
C ALA A 361 19.62 13.71 -15.36
#